data_AF-A0A0F9BSW5-F1
#
_entry.id   AF-A0A0F9BSW5-F1
#
_cell.length_a   1.000
_cell.length_b   1.000
_cell.length_c   1.000
_cell.angle_alpha   90.00
_cell.angle_beta   90.00
_cell.angle_gamma   90.00
#
_symmetry.space_group_name_H-M   'P 1'
#
loop_
_entity.id
_entity.type
_entity.pdbx_description
1 polymer ?
#
loop_
_entity_poly.entity_id
_entity_poly.type
_entity_poly.pdbx_seq_one_letter_code
_entity_poly.pdbx_strand_id
1 'polypeptide(L)' 'MDSKGKLIPLSAVPSLVAELTGVWRHRATVYKWAKVGCRSLDARVVKLKVEKRMGQLFTTREDVMEFIREVG' A
#
# COMPACT_ATOMS: atom_id res chain seq x y z
N MET A 1 18.21 -13.15 4.74
CA MET A 1 17.94 -11.76 5.18
C MET A 1 16.43 -11.60 5.28
N ASP A 2 15.84 -12.03 6.40
CA ASP A 2 14.42 -11.88 6.68
C ASP A 2 14.22 -10.72 7.66
N SER A 3 14.37 -9.50 7.16
CA SER A 3 13.94 -8.29 7.86
C SER A 3 12.60 -7.82 7.30
N LYS A 4 11.66 -8.74 7.05
CA LYS A 4 10.31 -8.37 6.60
C LYS A 4 9.57 -7.79 7.79
N GLY A 5 9.36 -6.47 7.78
CA GLY A 5 8.56 -5.75 8.77
C GLY A 5 7.20 -6.42 9.01
N LYS A 6 6.58 -6.08 10.14
CA LYS A 6 5.29 -6.66 10.56
C LYS A 6 4.28 -6.60 9.41
N LEU A 7 3.78 -7.76 8.98
CA LEU A 7 2.80 -7.85 7.90
C LEU A 7 1.46 -7.26 8.33
N ILE A 8 0.89 -6.46 7.44
CA ILE A 8 -0.37 -5.76 7.61
C ILE A 8 -1.32 -6.26 6.53
N PRO A 9 -2.51 -6.77 6.87
CA PRO A 9 -3.49 -7.16 5.87
C PRO A 9 -3.92 -5.94 5.06
N LEU A 10 -4.09 -6.08 3.75
CA LEU A 10 -4.48 -4.98 2.86
C LEU A 10 -5.77 -4.26 3.28
N SER A 11 -6.66 -4.98 3.97
CA SER A 11 -7.88 -4.42 4.54
C SER A 11 -7.66 -3.35 5.61
N ALA A 12 -6.51 -3.35 6.29
CA ALA A 12 -6.15 -2.39 7.34
C ALA A 12 -5.36 -1.18 6.82
N VAL A 13 -4.88 -1.23 5.57
CA VAL A 13 -4.10 -0.16 4.95
C VAL A 13 -4.87 1.18 4.86
N PRO A 14 -6.20 1.24 4.63
CA PRO A 14 -6.94 2.51 4.70
C PRO A 14 -6.70 3.33 5.97
N SER A 15 -6.74 2.66 7.13
CA SER A 15 -6.53 3.30 8.42
C SER A 15 -5.08 3.78 8.57
N LEU A 16 -4.11 2.98 8.10
CA LEU A 16 -2.71 3.37 8.10
C LEU A 16 -2.44 4.57 7.17
N VAL A 17 -3.05 4.60 5.98
CA VAL A 17 -2.93 5.74 5.07
C VAL A 17 -3.53 7.00 5.68
N ALA A 18 -4.68 6.90 6.35
CA ALA A 18 -5.29 8.01 7.06
C ALA A 18 -4.42 8.50 8.23
N GLU A 19 -3.81 7.59 8.99
CA GLU A 19 -2.85 7.91 10.06
C GLU A 19 -1.63 8.68 9.51
N LEU A 20 -1.10 8.25 8.35
CA LEU A 20 0.13 8.81 7.78
C LEU A 20 -0.10 10.12 7.00
N THR A 21 -1.27 10.31 6.40
CA THR A 21 -1.52 11.41 5.43
C THR A 21 -2.67 12.33 5.83
N GLY A 22 -3.47 11.96 6.82
CA GLY A 22 -4.73 12.62 7.14
C GLY A 22 -5.86 12.36 6.12
N VAL A 23 -5.60 11.60 5.04
CA VAL A 23 -6.55 11.36 3.96
C VAL A 23 -7.08 9.94 4.00
N TRP A 24 -8.40 9.80 4.16
CA TRP A 24 -9.06 8.50 4.08
C TRP A 24 -9.12 7.97 2.64
N ARG A 25 -8.85 6.67 2.47
CA ARG A 25 -8.95 5.98 1.19
C ARG A 25 -9.81 4.74 1.31
N HIS A 26 -10.71 4.54 0.35
CA HIS A 26 -11.53 3.33 0.35
C HIS A 26 -10.69 2.07 0.16
N ARG A 27 -11.13 0.97 0.76
CA ARG A 27 -10.51 -0.35 0.58
C ARG A 27 -10.34 -0.69 -0.90
N ALA A 28 -11.35 -0.45 -1.73
CA ALA A 28 -11.28 -0.69 -3.16
C ALA A 28 -10.10 0.05 -3.84
N THR A 29 -9.82 1.28 -3.41
CA THR A 29 -8.69 2.08 -3.91
C THR A 29 -7.35 1.42 -3.55
N VAL A 30 -7.18 0.97 -2.31
CA VAL A 30 -5.97 0.25 -1.87
C VAL A 30 -5.76 -1.03 -2.68
N TYR A 31 -6.81 -1.82 -2.88
CA TYR A 31 -6.72 -3.03 -3.70
C TYR A 31 -6.39 -2.70 -5.17
N LYS A 32 -6.89 -1.57 -5.68
CA LYS A 32 -6.52 -1.06 -7.01
C LYS A 32 -5.03 -0.70 -7.07
N TRP A 33 -4.47 -0.06 -6.04
CA TRP A 33 -3.04 0.23 -5.98
C TRP A 33 -2.17 -1.02 -6.02
N ALA A 34 -2.59 -2.10 -5.34
CA ALA A 34 -1.88 -3.37 -5.41
C ALA A 34 -2.02 -4.05 -6.79
N LYS A 35 -3.21 -4.00 -7.40
CA LYS A 35 -3.50 -4.71 -8.66
C LYS A 35 -2.95 -4.00 -9.90
N VAL A 36 -3.30 -2.72 -10.06
CA VAL A 36 -3.03 -1.94 -11.26
C VAL A 36 -2.13 -0.73 -11.01
N GLY A 37 -1.98 -0.30 -9.76
CA GLY A 37 -1.14 0.83 -9.38
C GLY A 37 -1.87 2.16 -9.26
N CYS A 38 -1.08 3.21 -9.02
CA CYS A 38 -1.48 4.60 -8.95
C CYS A 38 -0.51 5.43 -9.81
N ARG A 39 -1.03 6.49 -10.43
CA ARG A 39 -0.20 7.40 -11.22
C ARG A 39 0.44 8.42 -10.28
N SER A 40 1.76 8.49 -10.27
CA SER A 40 2.54 9.49 -9.55
C SER A 40 2.51 10.85 -10.28
N LEU A 41 3.00 11.89 -9.61
CA LEU A 41 3.12 13.24 -10.17
C LEU A 41 3.96 13.31 -11.45
N ASP A 42 4.98 12.46 -11.57
CA ASP A 42 5.83 12.33 -12.77
C ASP A 42 5.27 11.34 -13.82
N ALA A 43 3.98 11.02 -13.72
CA ALA A 43 3.24 10.15 -14.62
C ALA A 43 3.69 8.68 -14.68
N ARG A 44 4.57 8.23 -13.78
CA ARG A 44 4.86 6.80 -13.61
C ARG A 44 3.68 6.08 -12.95
N VAL A 45 3.57 4.78 -13.19
CA VAL A 45 2.61 3.92 -12.49
C VAL A 45 3.33 3.19 -11.37
N VAL A 46 3.02 3.55 -10.13
CA VAL A 46 3.58 2.97 -8.92
C VAL A 46 2.59 1.95 -8.36
N LYS A 47 3.05 0.75 -7.99
CA LYS A 47 2.21 -0.27 -7.35
C LYS A 47 2.54 -0.39 -5.89
N LEU A 48 1.51 -0.58 -5.06
CA LEU A 48 1.71 -0.95 -3.67
C LEU A 48 2.29 -2.37 -3.64
N LYS A 49 3.47 -2.53 -3.02
CA LYS A 49 4.12 -3.83 -2.86
C LYS A 49 3.30 -4.69 -1.90
N VAL A 50 2.97 -5.89 -2.34
CA VAL A 50 2.14 -6.83 -1.58
C VAL A 50 2.66 -8.26 -1.72
N GLU A 51 2.41 -9.07 -0.70
CA GLU A 51 2.60 -10.51 -0.75
C GLU A 51 1.28 -11.23 -0.44
N LYS A 52 1.08 -12.39 -1.09
CA LYS A 52 -0.12 -13.21 -0.90
C LYS A 52 0.20 -14.36 0.05
N ARG A 53 -0.55 -14.48 1.15
CA ARG A 53 -0.49 -15.62 2.08
C ARG A 53 -1.89 -16.15 2.34
N MET A 54 -2.09 -17.45 2.18
CA MET A 54 -3.40 -18.12 2.40
C MET A 54 -4.58 -17.42 1.70
N GLY A 55 -4.38 -16.93 0.47
CA GLY A 55 -5.43 -16.23 -0.28
C GLY A 55 -5.61 -14.75 0.04
N GLN A 56 -5.00 -14.25 1.12
CA GLN A 56 -5.09 -12.85 1.54
C GLN A 56 -3.83 -12.06 1.13
N LEU A 57 -4.02 -10.78 0.81
CA LEU A 57 -2.94 -9.86 0.47
C LEU A 57 -2.47 -9.11 1.73
N PHE A 58 -1.16 -9.02 1.87
CA PHE A 58 -0.46 -8.34 2.96
C PHE A 58 0.56 -7.36 2.37
N THR A 59 0.89 -6.35 3.15
CA THR A 59 1.95 -5.38 2.87
C THR A 59 2.69 -5.07 4.18
N THR A 60 3.70 -4.22 4.14
CA THR A 60 4.38 -3.72 5.35
C THR A 60 4.13 -2.23 5.53
N ARG A 61 4.42 -1.70 6.72
CA ARG A 61 4.32 -0.25 6.95
C ARG A 61 5.32 0.49 6.06
N GLU A 62 6.51 -0.08 5.90
CA GLU A 62 7.59 0.43 5.07
C GLU A 62 7.18 0.54 3.61
N ASP A 63 6.58 -0.51 3.04
CA ASP A 63 6.06 -0.51 1.67
C ASP A 63 4.95 0.52 1.45
N VAL A 64 4.08 0.72 2.44
CA VAL A 64 3.02 1.74 2.37
C VAL A 64 3.62 3.15 2.40
N MET A 65 4.62 3.40 3.26
CA MET A 65 5.31 4.69 3.32
C MET A 65 6.09 4.98 2.03
N GLU A 66 6.79 3.99 1.48
CA GLU A 66 7.50 4.10 0.19
C GLU A 66 6.51 4.41 -0.94
N PHE A 67 5.40 3.67 -1.01
CA PHE A 67 4.35 3.91 -1.99
C PHE A 67 3.76 5.32 -1.91
N ILE A 68 3.43 5.81 -0.71
CA ILE A 68 2.91 7.18 -0.52
C ILE A 68 3.93 8.22 -1.00
N ARG A 69 5.21 8.04 -0.62
CA ARG A 69 6.29 8.94 -1.04
C ARG A 69 6.46 8.99 -2.55
N GLU A 70 6.33 7.85 -3.24
CA GLU A 70 6.46 7.79 -4.70
C GLU A 70 5.26 8.38 -5.44
N VAL A 71 4.05 8.28 -4.88
CA VAL A 71 2.83 8.79 -5.53
C VAL A 71 2.70 10.32 -5.43
N GLY A 72 3.13 10.92 -4.31
CA GLY A 72 3.03 12.36 -4.06
C GLY A 72 1.88 12.71 -3.14
#